data_AF-A0A2V6I2Q4-F1
#
_entry.id   AF-A0A2V6I2Q4-F1
#
_cell.length_a   1.000
_cell.length_b   1.000
_cell.length_c   1.000
_cell.angle_alpha   90.00
_cell.angle_beta   90.00
_cell.angle_gamma   90.00
#
_symmetry.space_group_name_H-M   'P 1'
#
loop_
_entity.id
_entity.type
_entity.pdbx_description
1 polymer ?
#
loop_
_entity_poly.entity_id
_entity_poly.type
_entity_poly.pdbx_seq_one_letter_code
_entity_poly.pdbx_strand_id
1 'polypeptide(L)'
;MLFSTAAQGQAVASAKSRFVFKDADGKTDSAEVVTKYAPKKIVRPFAKMDGSVDSKLKRAASIAEERAHAHSREQCWHYVKQALLASGAVNSYPQTAYAKEAATELVSTYGFKKLPVRDPYKAPVGSVLVYGASKGAGHVEIRTKSGFASDFRSKIPSPRPLIGVYTKL
;
A
#
# COMPACT_ATOMS: atom_id res chain seq x y z
N MET A 1 -2.14 50.90 39.97
CA MET A 1 -2.51 49.48 40.06
C MET A 1 -2.94 49.01 38.69
N LEU A 2 -2.30 47.97 38.15
CA LEU A 2 -2.85 46.99 37.19
C LEU A 2 -1.75 45.93 37.02
N PHE A 3 -1.94 44.81 37.72
CA PHE A 3 -0.97 43.72 37.81
C PHE A 3 -1.07 42.81 36.58
N SER A 4 0.06 42.56 35.93
CA SER A 4 0.22 41.50 34.94
C SER A 4 0.11 40.13 35.62
N THR A 5 -0.85 39.31 35.20
CA THR A 5 -0.96 37.92 35.63
C THR A 5 0.03 37.05 34.87
N ALA A 6 1.21 36.86 35.45
CA ALA A 6 2.12 35.81 35.04
C ALA A 6 1.51 34.46 35.47
N ALA A 7 1.09 33.64 34.50
CA ALA A 7 0.73 32.25 34.77
C ALA A 7 2.02 31.47 35.11
N GLN A 8 2.30 31.34 36.41
CA GLN A 8 3.35 30.50 36.94
C GLN A 8 3.02 29.03 36.64
N GLY A 9 3.70 28.46 35.66
CA GLY A 9 3.73 27.01 35.47
C GLY A 9 4.46 26.37 36.64
N GLN A 10 3.72 25.89 37.63
CA GLN A 10 4.26 25.04 38.69
C GLN A 10 4.82 23.78 38.06
N ALA A 11 6.13 23.60 38.24
CA ALA A 11 6.80 22.33 38.04
C ALA A 11 6.18 21.30 38.99
N VAL A 12 5.36 20.40 38.44
CA VAL A 12 4.93 19.19 39.14
C VAL A 12 5.85 18.07 38.70
N ALA A 13 6.67 17.65 39.64
CA ALA A 13 7.56 16.51 39.55
C ALA A 13 6.80 15.23 39.17
N SER A 14 7.43 14.43 38.29
CA SER A 14 7.29 12.98 38.21
C SER A 14 5.88 12.39 38.14
N ALA A 15 5.24 12.46 36.97
CA ALA A 15 4.18 11.51 36.60
C ALA A 15 4.03 11.31 35.08
N LYS A 16 4.35 10.08 34.63
CA LYS A 16 3.69 9.29 33.58
C LYS A 16 4.15 9.47 32.11
N SER A 17 4.84 8.44 31.65
CA SER A 17 5.37 8.12 30.32
C SER A 17 4.35 7.96 29.17
N ARG A 18 3.13 8.53 29.27
CA ARG A 18 2.06 8.31 28.28
C ARG A 18 1.25 9.59 27.98
N PHE A 19 1.07 9.87 26.69
CA PHE A 19 0.22 10.93 26.13
C PHE A 19 -1.20 10.40 25.98
N VAL A 20 -2.18 11.05 26.61
CA VAL A 20 -3.59 10.66 26.56
C VAL A 20 -4.31 11.47 25.50
N PHE A 21 -5.10 10.84 24.64
CA PHE A 21 -5.86 11.48 23.57
C PHE A 21 -7.25 10.87 23.43
N LYS A 22 -8.17 11.56 22.74
CA LYS A 22 -9.46 10.99 22.33
C LYS A 22 -9.35 10.52 20.89
N ASP A 23 -9.80 9.29 20.62
CA ASP A 23 -9.90 8.77 19.26
C ASP A 23 -11.07 9.40 18.49
N ALA A 24 -11.21 9.02 17.21
CA ALA A 24 -12.26 9.55 16.33
C ALA A 24 -13.69 9.22 16.81
N ASP A 25 -13.84 8.19 17.64
CA ASP A 25 -15.10 7.76 18.25
C ASP A 25 -15.34 8.42 19.63
N GLY A 26 -14.43 9.31 20.05
CA GLY A 26 -14.51 10.08 21.30
C GLY A 26 -14.06 9.30 22.54
N LYS A 27 -13.51 8.10 22.38
CA LYS A 27 -13.01 7.27 23.47
C LYS A 27 -11.60 7.69 23.85
N THR A 28 -11.34 7.75 25.16
CA THR A 28 -10.02 8.10 25.69
C THR A 28 -9.07 6.92 25.52
N ASP A 29 -7.93 7.15 24.87
CA ASP A 29 -6.81 6.22 24.73
C ASP A 29 -5.49 6.91 25.12
N SER A 30 -4.39 6.15 25.19
CA SER A 30 -3.07 6.69 25.52
C SER A 30 -1.96 6.04 24.69
N ALA A 31 -1.00 6.85 24.25
CA ALA A 31 0.22 6.42 23.57
C ALA A 31 1.44 6.66 24.46
N GLU A 32 2.46 5.82 24.36
CA GLU A 32 3.72 6.03 25.08
C GLU A 32 4.52 7.19 24.48
N VAL A 33 5.04 8.09 25.32
CA VAL A 33 5.87 9.21 24.86
C VAL A 33 7.31 8.75 24.78
N VAL A 34 7.80 8.59 23.55
CA VAL A 34 9.19 8.20 23.28
C VAL A 34 10.10 9.41 23.50
N THR A 35 10.74 9.47 24.68
CA THR A 35 11.64 10.57 25.08
C THR A 35 13.10 10.36 24.68
N LYS A 36 13.45 9.17 24.19
CA LYS A 36 14.80 8.80 23.73
C LYS A 36 14.74 8.34 22.27
N TYR A 37 15.74 8.71 21.47
CA TYR A 37 15.86 8.28 20.08
C TYR A 37 15.75 6.74 19.99
N ALA A 38 14.66 6.25 19.41
CA ALA A 38 14.43 4.83 19.19
C ALA A 38 14.94 4.45 17.78
N PRO A 39 16.09 3.75 17.66
CA PRO A 39 16.64 3.37 16.35
C PRO A 39 15.89 2.21 15.70
N LYS A 40 14.70 1.83 16.21
CA LYS A 40 13.80 0.86 15.56
C LYS A 40 13.30 1.47 14.24
N LYS A 41 14.17 1.39 13.23
CA LYS A 41 13.82 1.59 11.83
C LYS A 41 12.57 0.75 11.60
N ILE A 42 11.51 1.36 11.10
CA ILE A 42 10.33 0.62 10.64
C ILE A 42 10.81 -0.23 9.46
N VAL A 43 11.25 -1.46 9.74
CA VAL A 43 11.74 -2.39 8.72
C VAL A 43 10.52 -2.90 7.98
N ARG A 44 10.38 -2.46 6.73
CA ARG A 44 9.35 -2.97 5.83
C ARG A 44 9.82 -4.35 5.37
N PRO A 45 9.00 -5.41 5.54
CA PRO A 45 9.42 -6.74 5.14
C PRO A 45 9.62 -6.79 3.62
N PHE A 46 10.74 -7.36 3.20
CA PHE A 46 10.93 -7.77 1.81
C PHE A 46 9.81 -8.75 1.43
N ALA A 47 9.35 -8.67 0.18
CA ALA A 47 8.30 -9.55 -0.28
C ALA A 47 8.76 -11.01 -0.20
N LYS A 48 7.90 -11.89 0.34
CA LYS A 48 8.18 -13.33 0.33
C LYS A 48 8.14 -13.80 -1.13
N MET A 49 9.19 -14.48 -1.57
CA MET A 49 9.16 -15.22 -2.83
C MET A 49 8.42 -16.52 -2.58
N ASP A 50 7.13 -16.51 -2.86
CA ASP A 50 6.35 -17.75 -2.91
C ASP A 50 6.66 -18.46 -4.24
N GLY A 51 7.25 -19.65 -4.16
CA GLY A 51 7.62 -20.45 -5.33
C GLY A 51 6.42 -20.84 -6.18
N SER A 52 5.22 -20.87 -5.59
CA SER A 52 3.96 -21.26 -6.27
C SER A 52 3.38 -20.18 -7.18
N VAL A 53 3.91 -18.95 -7.17
CA VAL A 53 3.40 -17.88 -8.03
C VAL A 53 3.96 -18.00 -9.43
N ASP A 54 3.10 -17.81 -10.43
CA ASP A 54 3.45 -17.82 -11.86
C ASP A 54 4.69 -16.93 -12.13
N SER A 55 5.70 -17.53 -12.76
CA SER A 55 6.93 -16.84 -13.18
C SER A 55 6.67 -15.59 -14.03
N LYS A 56 5.58 -15.58 -14.82
CA LYS A 56 5.17 -14.44 -15.65
C LYS A 56 4.70 -13.25 -14.81
N LEU A 57 4.11 -13.49 -13.65
CA LEU A 57 3.73 -12.42 -12.72
C LEU A 57 4.96 -11.81 -12.03
N LYS A 58 5.96 -12.63 -11.69
CA LYS A 58 7.26 -12.11 -11.21
C LYS A 58 7.92 -11.25 -12.27
N ARG A 59 7.88 -11.67 -13.53
CA ARG A 59 8.36 -10.88 -14.67
C ARG A 59 7.56 -9.60 -14.85
N ALA A 60 6.23 -9.63 -14.67
CA ALA A 60 5.41 -8.42 -14.70
C ALA A 60 5.82 -7.41 -13.62
N ALA A 61 6.14 -7.87 -12.41
CA ALA A 61 6.64 -7.01 -11.35
C ALA A 61 7.96 -6.32 -11.72
N SER A 62 8.91 -7.04 -12.32
CA SER A 62 10.16 -6.45 -12.81
C SER A 62 9.90 -5.41 -13.90
N ILE A 63 9.06 -5.74 -14.89
CA ILE A 63 8.72 -4.81 -15.98
C ILE A 63 8.04 -3.54 -15.45
N ALA A 64 7.14 -3.68 -14.49
CA ALA A 64 6.49 -2.54 -13.85
C ALA A 64 7.51 -1.68 -13.07
N GLU A 65 8.44 -2.30 -12.35
CA GLU A 65 9.48 -1.58 -11.60
C GLU A 65 10.48 -0.87 -12.52
N GLU A 66 10.85 -1.49 -13.64
CA GLU A 66 11.75 -0.93 -14.67
C GLU A 66 11.13 0.24 -15.43
N ARG A 67 9.82 0.17 -15.72
CA ARG A 67 9.09 1.22 -16.45
C ARG A 67 8.49 2.30 -15.55
N ALA A 68 8.56 2.12 -14.24
CA ALA A 68 8.00 3.04 -13.27
C ALA A 68 8.73 4.39 -13.28
N HIS A 69 7.95 5.46 -13.22
CA HIS A 69 8.46 6.82 -13.05
C HIS A 69 8.87 7.09 -11.60
N ALA A 70 9.58 8.20 -11.39
CA ALA A 70 9.92 8.68 -10.05
C ALA A 70 8.68 9.11 -9.24
N HIS A 71 7.64 9.60 -9.93
CA HIS A 71 6.41 10.10 -9.35
C HIS A 71 5.20 9.66 -10.17
N SER A 72 4.02 9.64 -9.54
CA SER A 72 2.75 9.27 -10.19
C SER A 72 2.45 10.16 -11.39
N ARG A 73 1.90 9.56 -12.43
CA ARG A 73 1.35 10.23 -13.62
C ARG A 73 -0.16 9.97 -13.76
N GLU A 74 -0.79 9.46 -12.71
CA GLU A 74 -2.21 9.09 -12.65
C GLU A 74 -2.62 8.02 -13.68
N GLN A 75 -1.66 7.21 -14.13
CA GLN A 75 -1.84 6.19 -15.16
C GLN A 75 -1.58 4.77 -14.61
N CYS A 76 -1.74 4.58 -13.30
CA CYS A 76 -1.44 3.32 -12.61
C CYS A 76 -1.96 2.08 -13.36
N TRP A 77 -3.24 2.06 -13.72
CA TRP A 77 -3.84 0.90 -14.37
C TRP A 77 -3.29 0.68 -15.78
N HIS A 78 -3.04 1.74 -16.54
CA HIS A 78 -2.44 1.65 -17.87
C HIS A 78 -1.06 0.97 -17.83
N TYR A 79 -0.20 1.38 -16.88
CA TYR A 79 1.13 0.80 -16.75
C TYR A 79 1.09 -0.66 -16.28
N VAL A 80 0.21 -0.98 -15.34
CA VAL A 80 0.04 -2.37 -14.88
C VAL A 80 -0.44 -3.28 -16.01
N LYS A 81 -1.41 -2.83 -16.83
CA LYS A 81 -1.87 -3.56 -18.01
C LYS A 81 -0.72 -3.87 -18.97
N GLN A 82 0.11 -2.87 -19.27
CA GLN A 82 1.26 -3.06 -20.14
C GLN A 82 2.27 -4.05 -19.56
N ALA A 83 2.53 -4.00 -18.26
CA ALA A 83 3.46 -4.92 -17.60
C ALA A 83 2.94 -6.36 -17.62
N LEU A 84 1.65 -6.57 -17.35
CA LEU A 84 1.00 -7.89 -17.42
C LEU A 84 1.00 -8.46 -18.84
N LEU A 85 0.72 -7.62 -19.83
CA LEU A 85 0.72 -8.03 -21.23
C LEU A 85 2.14 -8.37 -21.70
N ALA A 86 3.12 -7.50 -21.42
CA ALA A 86 4.51 -7.70 -21.83
C ALA A 86 5.16 -8.91 -21.14
N SER A 87 4.71 -9.31 -19.96
CA SER A 87 5.19 -10.53 -19.30
C SER A 87 4.50 -11.80 -19.80
N GLY A 88 3.39 -11.68 -20.55
CA GLY A 88 2.54 -12.78 -20.97
C GLY A 88 1.65 -13.35 -19.85
N ALA A 89 1.52 -12.66 -18.71
CA ALA A 89 0.64 -13.08 -17.61
C ALA A 89 -0.86 -13.02 -18.02
N VAL A 90 -1.17 -12.10 -18.94
CA VAL A 90 -2.43 -12.00 -19.66
C VAL A 90 -2.19 -12.27 -21.15
N ASN A 91 -3.19 -12.83 -21.82
CA ASN A 91 -3.15 -13.15 -23.26
C ASN A 91 -3.60 -11.98 -24.16
N SER A 92 -4.23 -10.96 -23.59
CA SER A 92 -4.66 -9.74 -24.29
C SER A 92 -4.59 -8.54 -23.34
N TYR A 93 -4.63 -7.33 -23.91
CA TYR A 93 -4.64 -6.09 -23.12
C TYR A 93 -5.96 -5.98 -22.34
N PRO A 94 -5.94 -5.83 -21.00
CA PRO A 94 -7.17 -5.61 -20.23
C PRO A 94 -7.90 -4.32 -20.63
N GLN A 95 -9.22 -4.34 -20.70
CA GLN A 95 -10.05 -3.29 -21.30
C GLN A 95 -10.71 -2.37 -20.27
N THR A 96 -10.86 -2.76 -19.00
CA THR A 96 -11.52 -1.91 -17.98
C THR A 96 -10.85 -0.54 -17.85
N ALA A 97 -11.64 0.54 -17.83
CA ALA A 97 -11.09 1.88 -17.77
C ALA A 97 -10.54 2.20 -16.37
N TYR A 98 -11.26 1.80 -15.32
CA TYR A 98 -10.92 2.17 -13.96
C TYR A 98 -10.12 1.08 -13.24
N ALA A 99 -9.13 1.52 -12.47
CA ALA A 99 -8.30 0.67 -11.62
C ALA A 99 -9.13 -0.23 -10.68
N LYS A 100 -10.19 0.31 -10.07
CA LYS A 100 -11.07 -0.43 -9.15
C LYS A 100 -11.82 -1.59 -9.81
N GLU A 101 -11.98 -1.57 -11.14
CA GLU A 101 -12.67 -2.60 -11.92
C GLU A 101 -11.74 -3.74 -12.34
N ALA A 102 -10.42 -3.53 -12.23
CA ALA A 102 -9.40 -4.52 -12.58
C ALA A 102 -9.64 -5.87 -11.91
N ALA A 103 -10.10 -5.85 -10.65
CA ALA A 103 -10.39 -7.06 -9.88
C ALA A 103 -11.34 -8.02 -10.61
N THR A 104 -12.46 -7.50 -11.12
CA THR A 104 -13.48 -8.31 -11.80
C THR A 104 -12.91 -8.89 -13.09
N GLU A 105 -12.28 -8.05 -13.92
CA GLU A 105 -11.74 -8.46 -15.21
C GLU A 105 -10.59 -9.48 -15.09
N LEU A 106 -9.67 -9.27 -14.15
CA LEU A 106 -8.56 -10.18 -13.91
C LEU A 106 -9.06 -11.59 -13.56
N VAL A 107 -10.12 -11.69 -12.77
CA VAL A 107 -10.70 -12.98 -12.36
C VAL A 107 -11.54 -13.59 -13.48
N SER A 108 -12.48 -12.83 -14.06
CA SER A 108 -13.42 -13.36 -15.05
C SER A 108 -12.77 -13.75 -16.37
N THR A 109 -11.75 -12.99 -16.80
CA THR A 109 -11.23 -13.07 -18.17
C THR A 109 -9.83 -13.67 -18.21
N TYR A 110 -8.99 -13.38 -17.21
CA TYR A 110 -7.56 -13.73 -17.25
C TYR A 110 -7.17 -14.85 -16.28
N GLY A 111 -8.15 -15.41 -15.56
CA GLY A 111 -7.98 -16.57 -14.68
C GLY A 111 -7.19 -16.27 -13.40
N PHE A 112 -7.16 -15.01 -12.95
CA PHE A 112 -6.59 -14.67 -11.65
C PHE A 112 -7.47 -15.18 -10.52
N LYS A 113 -6.86 -15.42 -9.36
CA LYS A 113 -7.54 -15.80 -8.12
C LYS A 113 -7.27 -14.76 -7.05
N LYS A 114 -8.32 -14.40 -6.30
CA LYS A 114 -8.19 -13.55 -5.12
C LYS A 114 -7.55 -14.34 -3.99
N LEU A 115 -6.46 -13.83 -3.43
CA LEU A 115 -5.81 -14.41 -2.27
C LEU A 115 -6.50 -13.96 -0.98
N PRO A 116 -6.50 -14.80 0.08
CA PRO A 116 -6.97 -14.43 1.42
C PRO A 116 -5.93 -13.56 2.16
N VAL A 117 -5.37 -12.57 1.46
CA VAL A 117 -4.35 -11.65 1.98
C VAL A 117 -4.98 -10.26 2.14
N ARG A 118 -4.99 -9.77 3.38
CA ARG A 118 -5.49 -8.42 3.73
C ARG A 118 -4.38 -7.39 3.88
N ASP A 119 -3.15 -7.84 4.10
CA ASP A 119 -1.98 -6.99 4.27
C ASP A 119 -1.19 -6.94 2.95
N PRO A 120 -1.11 -5.78 2.26
CA PRO A 120 -0.36 -5.62 1.02
C PRO A 120 1.09 -6.09 1.10
N TYR A 121 1.74 -5.96 2.26
CA TYR A 121 3.14 -6.36 2.43
C TYR A 121 3.34 -7.88 2.39
N LYS A 122 2.30 -8.63 2.75
CA LYS A 122 2.27 -10.10 2.71
C LYS A 122 1.87 -10.66 1.34
N ALA A 123 1.50 -9.80 0.39
CA ALA A 123 1.26 -10.23 -0.97
C ALA A 123 2.54 -10.86 -1.56
N PRO A 124 2.43 -12.00 -2.26
CA PRO A 124 3.55 -12.56 -3.01
C PRO A 124 4.03 -11.61 -4.12
N VAL A 125 5.32 -11.69 -4.48
CA VAL A 125 5.87 -10.93 -5.62
C VAL A 125 5.13 -11.28 -6.91
N GLY A 126 4.74 -10.26 -7.67
CA GLY A 126 3.97 -10.41 -8.90
C GLY A 126 2.46 -10.37 -8.70
N SER A 127 1.97 -10.47 -7.47
CA SER A 127 0.54 -10.27 -7.20
C SER A 127 0.11 -8.85 -7.55
N VAL A 128 -1.10 -8.73 -8.11
CA VAL A 128 -1.75 -7.45 -8.43
C VAL A 128 -2.63 -7.06 -7.27
N LEU A 129 -2.44 -5.85 -6.74
CA LEU A 129 -3.20 -5.29 -5.65
C LEU A 129 -4.15 -4.23 -6.20
N VAL A 130 -5.44 -4.40 -5.92
CA VAL A 130 -6.49 -3.50 -6.40
C VAL A 130 -7.08 -2.75 -5.22
N TYR A 131 -7.17 -1.44 -5.35
CA TYR A 131 -7.64 -0.53 -4.32
C TYR A 131 -8.86 0.27 -4.79
N GLY A 132 -9.81 0.44 -3.89
CA GLY A 132 -11.00 1.23 -4.13
C GLY A 132 -10.76 2.72 -3.98
N ALA A 133 -11.78 3.49 -4.31
CA ALA A 133 -11.88 4.91 -3.99
C ALA A 133 -13.37 5.26 -3.88
N SER A 134 -13.71 6.16 -2.95
CA SER A 134 -15.09 6.68 -2.82
C SER A 134 -15.52 7.49 -4.04
N LYS A 135 -14.56 8.20 -4.66
CA LYS A 135 -14.71 8.89 -5.95
C LYS A 135 -13.48 8.61 -6.82
N GLY A 136 -13.67 8.47 -8.13
CA GLY A 136 -12.58 8.28 -9.10
C GLY A 136 -12.25 6.83 -9.47
N ALA A 137 -11.08 6.66 -10.11
CA ALA A 137 -10.66 5.42 -10.77
C ALA A 137 -10.21 4.30 -9.84
N GLY A 138 -9.88 4.59 -8.58
CA GLY A 138 -9.17 3.66 -7.69
C GLY A 138 -7.66 3.66 -7.93
N HIS A 139 -6.97 2.62 -7.47
CA HIS A 139 -5.53 2.44 -7.72
C HIS A 139 -5.21 0.96 -7.91
N VAL A 140 -4.22 0.65 -8.75
CA VAL A 140 -3.68 -0.71 -8.92
C VAL A 140 -2.17 -0.66 -8.94
N GLU A 141 -1.54 -1.61 -8.27
CA GLU A 141 -0.09 -1.80 -8.28
C GLU A 141 0.28 -3.28 -8.24
N ILE A 142 1.47 -3.61 -8.71
CA ILE A 142 2.06 -4.94 -8.63
C ILE A 142 3.02 -4.98 -7.45
N ARG A 143 2.97 -6.04 -6.64
CA ARG A 143 3.95 -6.29 -5.59
C ARG A 143 5.32 -6.59 -6.22
N THR A 144 6.32 -5.77 -5.92
CA THR A 144 7.72 -6.02 -6.31
C THR A 144 8.51 -6.60 -5.14
N LYS A 145 9.77 -6.98 -5.38
CA LYS A 145 10.66 -7.51 -4.33
C LYS A 145 10.85 -6.52 -3.18
N SER A 146 11.01 -5.24 -3.51
CA SER A 146 11.31 -4.14 -2.59
C SER A 146 10.13 -3.25 -2.24
N GLY A 147 9.00 -3.37 -2.93
CA GLY A 147 7.91 -2.42 -2.80
C GLY A 147 6.72 -2.73 -3.69
N PHE A 148 6.21 -1.69 -4.32
CA PHE A 148 5.02 -1.71 -5.15
C PHE A 148 5.30 -0.86 -6.39
N ALA A 149 4.85 -1.33 -7.55
CA ALA A 149 5.03 -0.62 -8.81
C ALA A 149 3.70 -0.50 -9.54
N SER A 150 3.43 0.70 -10.04
CA SER A 150 2.30 1.04 -10.89
C SER A 150 2.83 1.83 -12.08
N ASP A 151 2.35 3.05 -12.30
CA ASP A 151 3.02 4.05 -13.13
C ASP A 151 4.24 4.68 -12.43
N PHE A 152 4.35 4.50 -11.11
CA PHE A 152 5.51 4.89 -10.31
C PHE A 152 5.88 3.81 -9.31
N ARG A 153 7.10 3.91 -8.76
CA ARG A 153 7.61 3.01 -7.72
C ARG A 153 7.36 3.57 -6.33
N SER A 154 6.96 2.70 -5.41
CA SER A 154 6.73 3.06 -4.01
C SER A 154 7.23 1.98 -3.05
N LYS A 155 7.75 2.41 -1.91
CA LYS A 155 8.09 1.50 -0.80
C LYS A 155 6.86 1.20 0.09
N ILE A 156 5.85 2.06 0.07
CA ILE A 156 4.55 1.87 0.75
C ILE A 156 3.50 1.42 -0.26
N PRO A 157 2.56 0.56 0.14
CA PRO A 157 1.36 0.35 -0.66
C PRO A 157 0.51 1.61 -0.66
N SER A 158 -0.46 1.66 -1.57
CA SER A 158 -1.49 2.69 -1.54
C SER A 158 -2.24 2.72 -0.19
N PRO A 159 -2.52 3.91 0.39
CA PRO A 159 -3.28 4.03 1.63
C PRO A 159 -4.79 3.83 1.43
N ARG A 160 -5.23 3.64 0.19
CA ARG A 160 -6.64 3.45 -0.18
C ARG A 160 -7.18 2.11 0.36
N PRO A 161 -8.51 1.95 0.48
CA PRO A 161 -9.10 0.67 0.88
C PRO A 161 -8.73 -0.45 -0.10
N LEU A 162 -8.08 -1.50 0.39
CA LEU A 162 -7.71 -2.67 -0.41
C LEU A 162 -8.97 -3.48 -0.77
N ILE A 163 -9.25 -3.61 -2.07
CA ILE A 163 -10.32 -4.48 -2.58
C ILE A 163 -9.84 -5.94 -2.56
N GLY A 164 -8.60 -6.19 -2.98
CA GLY A 164 -8.01 -7.51 -2.94
C GLY A 164 -6.60 -7.61 -3.51
N VAL A 165 -5.99 -8.77 -3.26
CA VAL A 165 -4.72 -9.20 -3.84
C VAL A 165 -5.02 -10.36 -4.78
N TYR A 166 -4.52 -10.29 -6.01
CA TYR A 166 -4.85 -11.21 -7.09
C TYR A 166 -3.58 -11.82 -7.67
N THR A 167 -3.58 -13.13 -7.89
CA THR A 167 -2.44 -13.85 -8.46
C THR A 167 -2.88 -14.98 -9.39
N LYS A 168 -1.91 -15.58 -10.06
CA LYS A 168 -2.00 -16.87 -10.74
C LYS A 168 -1.01 -17.83 -10.08
N LEU A 169 -1.45 -19.06 -9.91
CA LEU A 169 -0.68 -20.19 -9.36
C LEU A 169 -0.34 -21.12 -10.53
#